data_AF-M0LJM3-F1
#
_entry.id   AF-M0LJM3-F1
#
_cell.length_a   1.000
_cell.length_b   1.000
_cell.length_c   1.000
_cell.angle_alpha   90.00
_cell.angle_beta   90.00
_cell.angle_gamma   90.00
#
_symmetry.space_group_name_H-M   'P 1'
#
loop_
_entity.id
_entity.type
_entity.pdbx_description
1 polymer ?
#
loop_
_entity_poly.entity_id
_entity_poly.type
_entity_poly.pdbx_seq_one_letter_code
_entity_poly.pdbx_strand_id
1 'polypeptide(L)'
;MTEPNDVAGPGPDSAADAGSEPTRALAELEALEEEVARLKRVVRGRDVGDADPDAVRTRFEDAAAHLQDALAAANGGHDPIDTRSGERITPLDPDPESIDLEDVAHALSNLSRFTGQGTDFYSVARHAVHVSHEVEARGGTLAAQRWGLLHDASEAYLADVPAPVKRTLPGYTRAEKRLHAAVREAFDLEVSAADERLVDAADADVGRYELSVHFPAFHDRPALEYEGDALDGSVADAALYRRRARELGLPTADQFDADSTGSSESTR
;
A
#
# COMPACT_ATOMS: atom_id res chain seq x y z
N MET A 1 31.42 -66.92 -42.70
CA MET A 1 30.86 -67.16 -41.35
C MET A 1 30.65 -65.78 -40.75
N THR A 2 29.46 -65.21 -40.54
CA THR A 2 28.07 -65.68 -40.56
C THR A 2 27.19 -64.42 -40.58
N GLU A 3 26.18 -64.33 -41.44
CA GLU A 3 25.00 -63.43 -41.28
C GLU A 3 23.87 -64.19 -40.54
N PRO A 4 22.69 -63.64 -40.14
CA PRO A 4 22.18 -62.25 -40.05
C PRO A 4 21.36 -61.93 -38.74
N ASN A 5 20.82 -60.70 -38.67
CA ASN A 5 19.56 -60.20 -38.05
C ASN A 5 19.13 -60.58 -36.61
N ASP A 6 18.77 -59.56 -35.82
CA ASP A 6 17.45 -59.58 -35.17
C ASP A 6 16.87 -58.16 -34.89
N VAL A 7 15.57 -58.03 -35.17
CA VAL A 7 14.71 -56.85 -34.99
C VAL A 7 13.85 -57.07 -33.75
N ALA A 8 13.88 -56.15 -32.79
CA ALA A 8 12.86 -55.93 -31.76
C ALA A 8 13.20 -54.59 -31.07
N GLY A 9 12.49 -53.48 -31.24
CA GLY A 9 11.08 -53.20 -30.97
C GLY A 9 11.08 -52.00 -29.99
N PRO A 10 10.38 -50.87 -30.25
CA PRO A 10 10.31 -49.79 -29.28
C PRO A 10 9.39 -50.20 -28.12
N GLY A 11 9.99 -50.44 -26.95
CA GLY A 11 9.28 -50.67 -25.69
C GLY A 11 8.70 -49.37 -25.12
N PRO A 12 7.66 -49.46 -24.30
CA PRO A 12 6.52 -48.56 -24.36
C PRO A 12 6.72 -47.25 -23.59
N ASP A 13 6.15 -46.22 -24.18
CA ASP A 13 5.37 -45.17 -23.53
C ASP A 13 4.93 -45.56 -22.11
N SER A 14 5.48 -44.88 -21.11
CA SER A 14 4.85 -44.77 -19.79
C SER A 14 4.87 -43.31 -19.36
N ALA A 15 4.01 -42.53 -20.01
CA ALA A 15 3.00 -41.72 -19.34
C ALA A 15 3.32 -41.38 -17.87
N ALA A 16 4.16 -40.37 -17.71
CA ALA A 16 4.11 -39.45 -16.59
C ALA A 16 4.29 -38.03 -17.15
N ASP A 17 3.52 -37.70 -18.19
CA ASP A 17 3.22 -36.30 -18.49
C ASP A 17 2.17 -35.87 -17.45
N ALA A 18 2.67 -35.59 -16.24
CA ALA A 18 1.97 -34.73 -15.30
C ALA A 18 1.81 -33.41 -16.04
N GLY A 19 0.62 -33.19 -16.59
CA GLY A 19 0.35 -32.20 -17.64
C GLY A 19 1.22 -30.98 -17.50
N SER A 20 2.08 -30.76 -18.51
CA SER A 20 3.00 -29.64 -18.67
C SER A 20 2.63 -28.45 -17.81
N GLU A 21 3.52 -27.97 -16.93
CA GLU A 21 3.30 -26.83 -16.01
C GLU A 21 2.37 -25.72 -16.53
N PRO A 22 2.46 -25.25 -17.79
CA PRO A 22 1.50 -24.30 -18.37
C PRO A 22 0.02 -24.74 -18.32
N THR A 23 -0.28 -26.03 -18.49
CA THR A 23 -1.63 -26.60 -18.37
C THR A 23 -2.14 -26.55 -16.94
N ARG A 24 -1.24 -26.75 -15.96
CA ARG A 24 -1.57 -26.69 -14.53
C ARG A 24 -1.81 -25.25 -14.08
N ALA A 25 -1.00 -24.31 -14.52
CA ALA A 25 -1.17 -22.88 -14.23
C ALA A 25 -2.47 -22.33 -14.82
N LEU A 26 -2.82 -22.75 -16.05
CA LEU A 26 -4.09 -22.36 -16.67
C LEU A 26 -5.30 -22.90 -15.90
N ALA A 27 -5.26 -24.18 -15.49
CA ALA A 27 -6.34 -24.80 -14.71
C ALA A 27 -6.50 -24.16 -13.32
N GLU A 28 -5.40 -23.71 -12.70
CA GLU A 28 -5.42 -22.96 -11.45
C GLU A 28 -6.06 -21.58 -11.61
N LEU A 29 -5.70 -20.85 -12.68
CA LEU A 29 -6.35 -19.58 -13.04
C LEU A 29 -7.86 -19.74 -13.22
N GLU A 30 -8.29 -20.72 -14.02
CA GLU A 30 -9.72 -20.99 -14.26
C GLU A 30 -10.46 -21.30 -12.94
N ALA A 31 -9.87 -22.12 -12.06
CA ALA A 31 -10.47 -22.45 -10.76
C ALA A 31 -10.61 -21.21 -9.84
N LEU A 32 -9.60 -20.32 -9.83
CA LEU A 32 -9.63 -19.09 -9.06
C LEU A 32 -10.66 -18.09 -9.61
N GLU A 33 -10.75 -17.95 -10.92
CA GLU A 33 -11.79 -17.13 -11.57
C GLU A 33 -13.20 -17.60 -11.21
N GLU A 34 -13.45 -18.91 -11.24
CA GLU A 34 -14.72 -19.50 -10.84
C GLU A 34 -15.02 -19.27 -9.35
N GLU A 35 -14.02 -19.39 -8.47
CA GLU A 35 -14.18 -19.12 -7.04
C GLU A 35 -14.49 -17.65 -6.75
N VAL A 36 -13.75 -16.72 -7.36
CA VAL A 36 -14.03 -15.27 -7.26
C VAL A 36 -15.43 -14.96 -7.76
N ALA A 37 -15.85 -15.52 -8.91
CA ALA A 37 -17.19 -15.33 -9.47
C ALA A 37 -18.30 -15.89 -8.57
N ARG A 38 -18.07 -17.04 -7.93
CA ARG A 38 -18.98 -17.63 -6.95
C ARG A 38 -19.11 -16.75 -5.72
N LEU A 39 -17.99 -16.37 -5.09
CA LEU A 39 -17.98 -15.57 -3.87
C LEU A 39 -18.57 -14.17 -4.09
N LYS A 40 -18.33 -13.55 -5.26
CA LYS A 40 -18.94 -12.28 -5.66
C LYS A 40 -20.47 -12.32 -5.69
N ARG A 41 -21.09 -13.46 -6.02
CA ARG A 41 -22.55 -13.63 -5.99
C ARG A 41 -23.08 -13.67 -4.56
N VAL A 42 -22.37 -14.35 -3.66
CA VAL A 42 -22.71 -14.42 -2.24
C VAL A 42 -22.59 -13.04 -1.58
N VAL A 43 -21.46 -12.34 -1.77
CA VAL A 43 -21.23 -10.98 -1.23
C VAL A 43 -22.31 -9.99 -1.69
N ARG A 44 -22.84 -10.14 -2.91
CA ARG A 44 -23.90 -9.28 -3.47
C ARG A 44 -25.31 -9.60 -3.00
N GLY A 45 -25.48 -10.50 -2.02
CA GLY A 45 -26.80 -10.82 -1.49
C GLY A 45 -27.62 -11.77 -2.36
N ARG A 46 -27.05 -12.35 -3.42
CA ARG A 46 -27.80 -13.17 -4.39
C ARG A 46 -27.89 -14.64 -4.02
N ASP A 47 -27.09 -15.09 -3.05
CA ASP A 47 -26.98 -16.49 -2.62
C ASP A 47 -26.48 -16.59 -1.16
N VAL A 48 -27.15 -15.87 -0.25
CA VAL A 48 -26.76 -15.79 1.17
C VAL A 48 -27.68 -16.73 1.95
N GLY A 49 -27.25 -17.99 2.13
CA GLY A 49 -27.83 -18.84 3.18
C GLY A 49 -27.45 -18.32 4.57
N ASP A 50 -27.14 -19.22 5.51
CA ASP A 50 -26.67 -18.87 6.87
C ASP A 50 -25.17 -18.49 6.94
N ALA A 51 -24.57 -18.04 5.83
CA ALA A 51 -23.14 -17.77 5.77
C ALA A 51 -22.78 -16.44 6.47
N ASP A 52 -21.75 -16.47 7.31
CA ASP A 52 -21.18 -15.28 7.94
C ASP A 52 -20.63 -14.30 6.88
N PRO A 53 -21.18 -13.08 6.76
CA PRO A 53 -20.76 -12.10 5.77
C PRO A 53 -19.26 -11.75 5.83
N ASP A 54 -18.68 -11.71 7.03
CA ASP A 54 -17.27 -11.34 7.21
C ASP A 54 -16.34 -12.48 6.76
N ALA A 55 -16.71 -13.73 7.06
CA ALA A 55 -16.00 -14.91 6.58
C ALA A 55 -16.05 -15.02 5.05
N VAL A 56 -17.21 -14.75 4.43
CA VAL A 56 -17.37 -14.75 2.97
C VAL A 56 -16.54 -13.64 2.33
N ARG A 57 -16.54 -12.44 2.92
CA ARG A 57 -15.70 -11.32 2.46
C ARG A 57 -14.23 -11.69 2.51
N THR A 58 -13.76 -12.27 3.62
CA THR A 58 -12.37 -12.66 3.80
C THR A 58 -11.93 -13.64 2.71
N ARG A 59 -12.72 -14.71 2.51
CA ARG A 59 -12.45 -15.70 1.47
C ARG A 59 -12.49 -15.11 0.06
N PHE A 60 -13.36 -14.13 -0.20
CA PHE A 60 -13.39 -13.41 -1.47
C PHE A 60 -12.10 -12.65 -1.74
N GLU A 61 -11.60 -11.91 -0.74
CA GLU A 61 -10.34 -11.18 -0.86
C GLU A 61 -9.16 -12.13 -1.05
N ASP A 62 -9.12 -13.26 -0.33
CA ASP A 62 -8.07 -14.27 -0.48
C ASP A 62 -8.07 -14.90 -1.88
N ALA A 63 -9.25 -15.23 -2.42
CA ALA A 63 -9.36 -15.77 -3.78
C ALA A 63 -8.98 -14.74 -4.85
N ALA A 64 -9.41 -13.48 -4.69
CA ALA A 64 -9.04 -12.41 -5.60
C ALA A 64 -7.53 -12.14 -5.58
N ALA A 65 -6.92 -12.23 -4.40
CA ALA A 65 -5.49 -12.10 -4.22
C ALA A 65 -4.70 -13.22 -4.89
N HIS A 66 -5.10 -14.48 -4.73
CA HIS A 66 -4.47 -15.60 -5.41
C HIS A 66 -4.62 -15.49 -6.93
N LEU A 67 -5.78 -15.05 -7.42
CA LEU A 67 -5.99 -14.79 -8.85
C LEU A 67 -5.02 -13.71 -9.35
N GLN A 68 -4.83 -12.64 -8.58
CA GLN A 68 -3.91 -11.55 -8.92
C GLN A 68 -2.45 -12.02 -8.97
N ASP A 69 -2.01 -12.83 -8.00
CA ASP A 69 -0.65 -13.39 -7.98
C ASP A 69 -0.45 -14.38 -9.16
N ALA A 70 -1.45 -15.20 -9.49
CA ALA A 70 -1.39 -16.13 -10.62
C ALA A 70 -1.35 -15.41 -11.98
N LEU A 71 -2.15 -14.33 -12.14
CA LEU A 71 -2.11 -13.48 -13.33
C LEU A 71 -0.75 -12.79 -13.47
N ALA A 72 -0.16 -12.33 -12.37
CA ALA A 72 1.18 -11.74 -12.38
C ALA A 72 2.23 -12.79 -12.77
N ALA A 73 2.21 -13.98 -12.18
CA ALA A 73 3.12 -15.07 -12.54
C ALA A 73 3.03 -15.43 -14.03
N ALA A 74 1.81 -15.48 -14.59
CA ALA A 74 1.61 -15.70 -16.03
C ALA A 74 2.18 -14.58 -16.91
N ASN A 75 2.29 -13.36 -16.39
CA ASN A 75 2.89 -12.20 -17.06
C ASN A 75 4.39 -12.04 -16.75
N GLY A 76 5.02 -12.97 -16.01
CA GLY A 76 6.43 -12.89 -15.63
C GLY A 76 6.72 -12.08 -14.36
N GLY A 77 5.69 -11.70 -13.62
CA GLY A 77 5.77 -10.94 -12.37
C GLY A 77 4.81 -9.76 -12.32
N HIS A 78 4.84 -9.00 -11.23
CA HIS A 78 4.22 -7.69 -11.16
C HIS A 78 5.12 -6.65 -11.83
N ASP A 79 4.54 -5.76 -12.62
CA ASP A 79 5.28 -4.70 -13.32
C ASP A 79 5.60 -3.52 -12.38
N PRO A 80 6.79 -2.92 -12.51
CA PRO A 80 7.16 -1.73 -11.76
C PRO A 80 6.56 -0.45 -12.35
N ILE A 81 6.51 0.59 -11.51
CA ILE A 81 6.28 1.99 -11.92
C ILE A 81 7.55 2.81 -11.64
N ASP A 82 7.79 3.85 -12.43
CA ASP A 82 8.88 4.80 -12.19
C ASP A 82 8.46 5.81 -11.09
N THR A 83 9.40 6.16 -10.21
CA THR A 83 9.18 7.12 -9.12
C THR A 83 9.75 8.50 -9.48
N ARG A 84 9.52 9.51 -8.61
CA ARG A 84 9.97 10.89 -8.86
C ARG A 84 11.50 10.99 -8.85
N SER A 85 12.17 10.23 -8.00
CA SER A 85 13.63 10.16 -7.89
C SER A 85 14.30 9.55 -9.14
N GLY A 86 13.52 8.85 -9.99
CA GLY A 86 14.01 8.13 -11.16
C GLY A 86 14.27 6.64 -10.89
N GLU A 87 13.95 6.17 -9.69
CA GLU A 87 13.98 4.76 -9.30
C GLU A 87 12.67 4.04 -9.70
N ARG A 88 12.53 2.77 -9.29
CA ARG A 88 11.36 1.95 -9.58
C ARG A 88 10.88 1.20 -8.35
N ILE A 89 9.56 1.05 -8.27
CA ILE A 89 8.88 0.22 -7.27
C ILE A 89 7.83 -0.64 -7.94
N THR A 90 7.61 -1.83 -7.42
CA THR A 90 6.53 -2.74 -7.84
C THR A 90 5.39 -2.67 -6.81
N PRO A 91 4.32 -1.87 -7.00
CA PRO A 91 3.36 -1.58 -5.92
C PRO A 91 2.64 -2.80 -5.35
N LEU A 92 2.49 -3.85 -6.15
CA LEU A 92 1.80 -5.08 -5.76
C LEU A 92 2.72 -6.14 -5.13
N ASP A 93 4.04 -5.92 -5.24
CA ASP A 93 5.11 -6.73 -4.65
C ASP A 93 6.29 -5.81 -4.25
N PRO A 94 6.07 -4.92 -3.26
CA PRO A 94 7.00 -3.83 -2.98
C PRO A 94 8.27 -4.33 -2.27
N ASP A 95 9.41 -3.88 -2.76
CA ASP A 95 10.69 -3.99 -2.06
C ASP A 95 10.83 -2.82 -1.07
N PRO A 96 10.97 -3.06 0.24
CA PRO A 96 11.18 -1.99 1.23
C PRO A 96 12.34 -1.05 0.88
N GLU A 97 13.41 -1.54 0.26
CA GLU A 97 14.57 -0.72 -0.12
C GLU A 97 14.26 0.27 -1.26
N SER A 98 13.17 0.04 -2.00
CA SER A 98 12.71 0.94 -3.08
C SER A 98 11.81 2.08 -2.59
N ILE A 99 11.45 2.11 -1.30
CA ILE A 99 10.56 3.13 -0.73
C ILE A 99 11.39 4.30 -0.21
N ASP A 100 11.32 5.42 -0.92
CA ASP A 100 11.99 6.66 -0.54
C ASP A 100 11.00 7.71 0.00
N LEU A 101 11.42 8.42 1.05
CA LEU A 101 10.57 9.43 1.70
C LEU A 101 10.30 10.64 0.80
N GLU A 102 11.26 11.06 -0.04
CA GLU A 102 11.06 12.19 -0.96
C GLU A 102 10.05 11.83 -2.05
N ASP A 103 10.09 10.59 -2.53
CA ASP A 103 9.09 10.06 -3.47
C ASP A 103 7.69 10.02 -2.85
N VAL A 104 7.56 9.51 -1.61
CA VAL A 104 6.30 9.51 -0.86
C VAL A 104 5.80 10.94 -0.66
N ALA A 105 6.64 11.83 -0.14
CA ALA A 105 6.27 13.22 0.10
C ALA A 105 5.82 13.93 -1.18
N HIS A 106 6.52 13.69 -2.30
CA HIS A 106 6.16 14.25 -3.60
C HIS A 106 4.82 13.71 -4.09
N ALA A 107 4.63 12.39 -4.13
CA ALA A 107 3.43 11.77 -4.63
C ALA A 107 2.20 12.19 -3.82
N LEU A 108 2.24 12.05 -2.49
CA LEU A 108 1.13 12.41 -1.60
C LEU A 108 0.75 13.89 -1.67
N SER A 109 1.70 14.78 -2.00
CA SER A 109 1.43 16.21 -2.16
C SER A 109 0.73 16.56 -3.47
N ASN A 110 0.70 15.65 -4.44
CA ASN A 110 -0.02 15.81 -5.71
C ASN A 110 -1.37 15.07 -5.70
N LEU A 111 -1.60 14.17 -4.75
CA LEU A 111 -2.89 13.48 -4.59
C LEU A 111 -3.86 14.38 -3.83
N SER A 112 -4.97 14.75 -4.47
CA SER A 112 -6.04 15.49 -3.81
C SER A 112 -6.93 14.53 -3.04
N ARG A 113 -7.16 14.84 -1.77
CA ARG A 113 -8.24 14.23 -1.00
C ARG A 113 -9.60 14.60 -1.59
N PHE A 114 -10.60 13.80 -1.20
CA PHE A 114 -11.99 13.92 -1.66
C PHE A 114 -12.13 13.81 -3.19
N THR A 115 -11.15 13.20 -3.87
CA THR A 115 -11.11 13.15 -5.34
C THR A 115 -11.25 14.54 -5.97
N GLY A 116 -10.68 15.56 -5.33
CA GLY A 116 -10.71 16.95 -5.79
C GLY A 116 -12.07 17.65 -5.70
N GLN A 117 -13.03 17.11 -4.96
CA GLN A 117 -14.36 17.72 -4.79
C GLN A 117 -14.43 18.73 -3.64
N GLY A 118 -13.34 18.90 -2.87
CA GLY A 118 -13.26 19.93 -1.84
C GLY A 118 -13.34 21.34 -2.42
N THR A 119 -13.63 22.32 -1.56
CA THR A 119 -13.67 23.75 -1.96
C THR A 119 -12.36 24.24 -2.60
N ASP A 120 -11.24 23.68 -2.14
CA ASP A 120 -9.89 24.00 -2.56
C ASP A 120 -9.06 22.70 -2.59
N PHE A 121 -7.90 22.74 -3.26
CA PHE A 121 -6.98 21.60 -3.26
C PHE A 121 -6.49 21.31 -1.83
N TYR A 122 -6.65 20.07 -1.41
CA TYR A 122 -6.20 19.58 -0.11
C TYR A 122 -5.54 18.23 -0.30
N SER A 123 -4.22 18.16 -0.08
CA SER A 123 -3.45 16.97 -0.41
C SER A 123 -3.48 15.89 0.66
N VAL A 124 -3.17 14.65 0.27
CA VAL A 124 -2.94 13.54 1.21
C VAL A 124 -1.74 13.84 2.11
N ALA A 125 -0.68 14.47 1.58
CA ALA A 125 0.48 14.86 2.40
C ALA A 125 0.09 15.81 3.54
N ARG A 126 -0.78 16.79 3.27
CA ARG A 126 -1.25 17.75 4.28
C ARG A 126 -2.05 17.06 5.37
N HIS A 127 -2.94 16.14 4.97
CA HIS A 127 -3.67 15.30 5.90
C HIS A 127 -2.74 14.48 6.81
N ALA A 128 -1.77 13.76 6.23
CA ALA A 128 -0.84 12.94 6.99
C ALA A 128 0.01 13.76 7.99
N VAL A 129 0.40 15.00 7.63
CA VAL A 129 1.05 15.92 8.56
C VAL A 129 0.12 16.30 9.71
N HIS A 130 -1.14 16.60 9.42
CA HIS A 130 -2.14 16.93 10.44
C HIS A 130 -2.38 15.74 11.39
N VAL A 131 -2.53 14.52 10.86
CA VAL A 131 -2.65 13.29 11.66
C VAL A 131 -1.43 13.11 12.56
N SER A 132 -0.22 13.28 12.03
CA SER A 132 1.02 13.17 12.82
C SER A 132 1.08 14.17 13.99
N HIS A 133 0.61 15.40 13.80
CA HIS A 133 0.53 16.39 14.87
C HIS A 133 -0.59 16.10 15.87
N GLU A 134 -1.74 15.62 15.41
CA GLU A 134 -2.85 15.21 16.28
C GLU A 134 -2.44 14.04 17.18
N VAL A 135 -1.71 13.07 16.63
CA VAL A 135 -1.14 11.95 17.42
C VAL A 135 -0.17 12.46 18.49
N GLU A 136 0.68 13.43 18.17
CA GLU A 136 1.58 14.07 19.14
C GLU A 136 0.80 14.80 20.24
N ALA A 137 -0.22 15.59 19.86
CA ALA A 137 -1.05 16.35 20.81
C ALA A 137 -1.84 15.43 21.76
N ARG A 138 -2.24 14.24 21.27
CA ARG A 138 -2.85 13.18 22.08
C ARG A 138 -1.86 12.41 22.98
N GLY A 139 -0.58 12.78 22.97
CA GLY A 139 0.48 12.14 23.77
C GLY A 139 0.98 10.81 23.21
N GLY A 140 0.86 10.59 21.89
CA GLY A 140 1.35 9.41 21.21
C GLY A 140 2.87 9.26 21.28
N THR A 141 3.34 8.01 21.23
CA THR A 141 4.78 7.69 21.18
C THR A 141 5.42 8.23 19.90
N LEU A 142 6.75 8.32 19.86
CA LEU A 142 7.46 8.71 18.63
C LEU A 142 7.15 7.73 17.47
N ALA A 143 7.01 6.43 17.76
CA ALA A 143 6.59 5.44 16.78
C ALA A 143 5.17 5.71 16.25
N ALA A 144 4.21 6.06 17.13
CA ALA A 144 2.88 6.48 16.72
C ALA A 144 2.90 7.74 15.86
N GLN A 145 3.71 8.74 16.21
CA GLN A 145 3.79 10.00 15.45
C GLN A 145 4.39 9.79 14.05
N ARG A 146 5.43 8.94 13.94
CA ARG A 146 6.01 8.51 12.65
C ARG A 146 5.01 7.72 11.82
N TRP A 147 4.31 6.77 12.43
CA TRP A 147 3.24 6.03 11.76
C TRP A 147 2.11 6.97 11.32
N GLY A 148 1.71 7.94 12.15
CA GLY A 148 0.72 8.95 11.78
C GLY A 148 1.12 9.76 10.54
N LEU A 149 2.41 10.03 10.34
CA LEU A 149 2.88 10.68 9.11
C LEU A 149 2.90 9.72 7.90
N LEU A 150 3.21 8.43 8.11
CA LEU A 150 3.42 7.44 7.05
C LEU A 150 2.22 6.52 6.79
N HIS A 151 1.10 6.68 7.50
CA HIS A 151 -0.03 5.73 7.44
C HIS A 151 -0.67 5.66 6.05
N ASP A 152 -0.68 6.78 5.32
CA ASP A 152 -1.16 6.87 3.93
C ASP A 152 -0.03 6.73 2.88
N ALA A 153 1.19 6.34 3.27
CA ALA A 153 2.31 6.23 2.34
C ALA A 153 2.07 5.21 1.21
N SER A 154 1.19 4.23 1.40
CA SER A 154 0.77 3.31 0.34
C SER A 154 0.05 4.00 -0.82
N GLU A 155 -0.64 5.12 -0.56
CA GLU A 155 -1.35 5.89 -1.58
C GLU A 155 -0.40 6.54 -2.59
N ALA A 156 0.87 6.76 -2.21
CA ALA A 156 1.91 7.21 -3.15
C ALA A 156 2.05 6.26 -4.36
N TYR A 157 1.70 4.98 -4.17
CA TYR A 157 1.86 3.92 -5.16
C TYR A 157 0.53 3.33 -5.64
N LEU A 158 -0.56 3.47 -4.86
CA LEU A 158 -1.91 2.95 -5.19
C LEU A 158 -2.95 4.03 -5.53
N ALA A 159 -2.61 5.31 -5.36
CA ALA A 159 -3.50 6.48 -5.35
C ALA A 159 -4.47 6.53 -4.15
N ASP A 160 -5.00 7.73 -3.87
CA ASP A 160 -6.09 7.93 -2.90
C ASP A 160 -7.41 7.41 -3.49
N VAL A 161 -7.95 6.36 -2.88
CA VAL A 161 -9.25 5.79 -3.24
C VAL A 161 -10.24 6.08 -2.11
N PRO A 162 -11.33 6.83 -2.39
CA PRO A 162 -12.34 7.14 -1.38
C PRO A 162 -12.86 5.88 -0.67
N ALA A 163 -12.98 5.96 0.66
CA ALA A 163 -13.38 4.83 1.49
C ALA A 163 -14.62 4.05 1.01
N PRO A 164 -15.70 4.67 0.49
CA PRO A 164 -16.85 3.92 -0.05
C PRO A 164 -16.49 3.05 -1.27
N VAL A 165 -15.59 3.51 -2.12
CA VAL A 165 -15.12 2.79 -3.32
C VAL A 165 -14.16 1.68 -2.92
N LYS A 166 -13.20 1.98 -2.05
CA LYS A 166 -12.18 1.04 -1.55
C LYS A 166 -12.78 -0.27 -1.03
N ARG A 167 -13.90 -0.20 -0.29
CA ARG A 167 -14.65 -1.37 0.22
C ARG A 167 -15.20 -2.30 -0.87
N THR A 168 -15.17 -1.90 -2.13
CA THR A 168 -15.71 -2.66 -3.27
C THR A 168 -14.64 -3.09 -4.27
N LEU A 169 -13.38 -2.69 -4.07
CA LEU A 169 -12.25 -3.07 -4.92
C LEU A 169 -11.60 -4.37 -4.40
N PRO A 170 -11.72 -5.49 -5.14
CA PRO A 170 -11.08 -6.74 -4.76
C PRO A 170 -9.56 -6.59 -4.78
N GLY A 171 -8.85 -7.12 -3.78
CA GLY A 171 -7.39 -7.17 -3.75
C GLY A 171 -6.71 -5.87 -3.30
N TYR A 172 -7.39 -4.72 -3.34
CA TYR A 172 -6.84 -3.42 -2.92
C TYR A 172 -6.36 -3.45 -1.47
N THR A 173 -7.19 -3.95 -0.55
CA THR A 173 -6.85 -4.05 0.89
C THR A 173 -5.61 -4.91 1.13
N ARG A 174 -5.36 -5.92 0.30
CA ARG A 174 -4.15 -6.73 0.42
C ARG A 174 -2.91 -5.99 -0.10
N ALA A 175 -3.02 -5.34 -1.26
CA ALA A 175 -1.93 -4.53 -1.81
C ALA A 175 -1.51 -3.44 -0.83
N GLU A 176 -2.49 -2.75 -0.24
CA GLU A 176 -2.27 -1.74 0.79
C GLU A 176 -1.58 -2.33 2.03
N LYS A 177 -2.02 -3.49 2.52
CA LYS A 177 -1.36 -4.18 3.66
C LYS A 177 0.10 -4.56 3.34
N ARG A 178 0.38 -5.03 2.12
CA ARG A 178 1.76 -5.34 1.68
C ARG A 178 2.62 -4.08 1.68
N LEU A 179 2.11 -2.99 1.11
CA LEU A 179 2.80 -1.70 1.13
C LEU A 179 2.99 -1.15 2.54
N HIS A 180 2.00 -1.26 3.43
CA HIS A 180 2.16 -0.84 4.83
C HIS A 180 3.26 -1.62 5.54
N ALA A 181 3.36 -2.93 5.29
CA ALA A 181 4.45 -3.74 5.83
C ALA A 181 5.81 -3.28 5.28
N ALA A 182 5.92 -3.07 3.96
CA ALA A 182 7.14 -2.60 3.32
C ALA A 182 7.55 -1.19 3.79
N VAL A 183 6.59 -0.26 3.97
CA VAL A 183 6.82 1.08 4.53
C VAL A 183 7.35 0.98 5.96
N ARG A 184 6.78 0.11 6.80
CA ARG A 184 7.27 -0.07 8.17
C ARG A 184 8.70 -0.60 8.20
N GLU A 185 9.03 -1.52 7.30
CA GLU A 185 10.39 -2.06 7.17
C GLU A 185 11.37 -0.99 6.64
N ALA A 186 10.99 -0.26 5.59
CA ALA A 186 11.81 0.80 4.99
C ALA A 186 12.21 1.91 5.98
N PHE A 187 11.35 2.21 6.96
CA PHE A 187 11.55 3.27 7.94
C PHE A 187 11.79 2.78 9.37
N ASP A 188 12.07 1.48 9.56
CA ASP A 188 12.35 0.85 10.86
C ASP A 188 11.30 1.19 11.94
N LEU A 189 10.02 0.97 11.61
CA LEU A 189 8.88 1.34 12.45
C LEU A 189 8.34 0.16 13.26
N GLU A 190 8.71 0.10 14.54
CA GLU A 190 8.08 -0.77 15.53
C GLU A 190 6.82 -0.11 16.11
N VAL A 191 5.68 -0.30 15.45
CA VAL A 191 4.38 0.27 15.86
C VAL A 191 3.62 -0.76 16.71
N SER A 192 3.26 -0.41 17.95
CA SER A 192 2.44 -1.29 18.77
C SER A 192 0.96 -1.23 18.37
N ALA A 193 0.18 -2.24 18.73
CA ALA A 193 -1.28 -2.21 18.53
C ALA A 193 -1.97 -1.05 19.28
N ALA A 194 -1.36 -0.47 20.31
CA ALA A 194 -1.87 0.73 20.96
C ALA A 194 -1.59 1.98 20.11
N ASP A 195 -0.40 2.07 19.52
CA ASP A 195 -0.03 3.15 18.61
C ASP A 195 -0.90 3.12 17.34
N GLU A 196 -1.13 1.95 16.74
CA GLU A 196 -2.02 1.80 15.58
C GLU A 196 -3.43 2.32 15.88
N ARG A 197 -4.02 1.91 17.02
CA ARG A 197 -5.35 2.38 17.43
C ARG A 197 -5.41 3.89 17.68
N LEU A 198 -4.32 4.48 18.17
CA LEU A 198 -4.23 5.91 18.36
C LEU A 198 -4.18 6.65 17.02
N VAL A 199 -3.38 6.15 16.08
CA VAL A 199 -3.28 6.71 14.72
C VAL A 199 -4.60 6.59 13.98
N ASP A 200 -5.26 5.43 14.01
CA ASP A 200 -6.58 5.23 13.38
C ASP A 200 -7.64 6.19 13.96
N ALA A 201 -7.61 6.43 15.27
CA ALA A 201 -8.52 7.37 15.92
C ALA A 201 -8.21 8.82 15.54
N ALA A 202 -6.93 9.19 15.43
CA ALA A 202 -6.52 10.52 15.01
C ALA A 202 -6.87 10.78 13.54
N ASP A 203 -6.57 9.85 12.63
CA ASP A 203 -6.96 9.88 11.21
C ASP A 203 -8.48 10.07 11.07
N ALA A 204 -9.28 9.23 11.73
CA ALA A 204 -10.73 9.31 11.65
C ALA A 204 -11.27 10.67 12.13
N ASP A 205 -10.69 11.27 13.16
CA ASP A 205 -11.13 12.57 13.69
C ASP A 205 -10.68 13.72 12.81
N VAL A 206 -9.44 13.69 12.33
CA VAL A 206 -8.88 14.65 11.38
C VAL A 206 -9.66 14.62 10.06
N GLY A 207 -9.97 13.44 9.52
CA GLY A 207 -10.78 13.29 8.31
C GLY A 207 -12.20 13.86 8.47
N ARG A 208 -12.82 13.70 9.65
CA ARG A 208 -14.13 14.35 9.94
C ARG A 208 -14.01 15.86 10.05
N TYR A 209 -12.93 16.36 10.64
CA TYR A 209 -12.63 17.79 10.66
C TYR A 209 -12.50 18.35 9.24
N GLU A 210 -11.71 17.71 8.38
CA GLU A 210 -11.50 18.14 7.00
C GLU A 210 -12.80 18.13 6.19
N LEU A 211 -13.63 17.09 6.35
CA LEU A 211 -14.97 17.05 5.76
C LEU A 211 -15.85 18.21 6.23
N SER A 212 -15.77 18.61 7.51
CA SER A 212 -16.52 19.78 8.01
C SER A 212 -16.03 21.11 7.44
N VAL A 213 -14.75 21.20 7.08
CA VAL A 213 -14.16 22.39 6.45
C VAL A 213 -14.55 22.48 4.97
N HIS A 214 -14.43 21.39 4.21
CA HIS A 214 -14.69 21.38 2.77
C HIS A 214 -16.16 21.15 2.41
N PHE A 215 -16.95 20.55 3.29
CA PHE A 215 -18.37 20.23 3.07
C PHE A 215 -19.23 20.61 4.30
N PRO A 216 -19.20 21.88 4.75
CA PRO A 216 -19.77 22.31 6.03
C PRO A 216 -21.29 22.11 6.15
N ALA A 217 -22.00 21.94 5.03
CA ALA A 217 -23.44 21.70 5.02
C ALA A 217 -23.83 20.28 5.47
N PHE A 218 -22.89 19.32 5.49
CA PHE A 218 -23.16 17.89 5.67
C PHE A 218 -22.45 17.25 6.86
N HIS A 219 -21.50 17.96 7.48
CA HIS A 219 -20.61 17.37 8.48
C HIS A 219 -20.43 18.28 9.69
N ASP A 220 -20.58 17.69 10.88
CA ASP A 220 -20.26 18.35 12.14
C ASP A 220 -18.74 18.42 12.32
N ARG A 221 -18.25 19.54 12.88
CA ARG A 221 -16.82 19.75 13.17
C ARG A 221 -16.47 19.11 14.51
N PRO A 222 -15.64 18.04 14.56
CA PRO A 222 -15.16 17.49 15.82
C PRO A 222 -14.16 18.44 16.49
N ALA A 223 -13.98 18.27 17.79
CA ALA A 223 -12.86 18.86 18.51
C ALA A 223 -11.60 18.02 18.25
N LEU A 224 -10.48 18.69 18.01
CA LEU A 224 -9.15 18.11 17.86
C LEU A 224 -8.24 18.66 18.96
N GLU A 225 -7.21 17.91 19.35
CA GLU A 225 -6.19 18.38 20.30
C GLU A 225 -5.16 19.30 19.61
N TYR A 226 -4.95 19.11 18.31
CA TYR A 226 -4.15 19.96 17.43
C TYR A 226 -5.06 20.75 16.48
N GLU A 227 -4.90 22.08 16.45
CA GLU A 227 -5.67 22.93 15.54
C GLU A 227 -5.08 22.88 14.13
N GLY A 228 -5.81 22.30 13.17
CA GLY A 228 -5.35 22.19 11.77
C GLY A 228 -5.04 23.53 11.06
N ASP A 229 -5.61 24.65 11.53
CA ASP A 229 -5.31 26.00 11.04
C ASP A 229 -3.88 26.46 11.40
N ALA A 230 -3.18 25.73 12.27
CA ALA A 230 -1.77 25.96 12.60
C ALA A 230 -0.81 25.55 11.47
N LEU A 231 -1.27 24.78 10.47
CA LEU A 231 -0.45 24.42 9.31
C LEU A 231 -0.33 25.61 8.35
N ASP A 232 0.91 26.06 8.13
CA ASP A 232 1.21 27.19 7.26
C ASP A 232 0.75 26.94 5.81
N GLY A 233 -0.36 27.57 5.43
CA GLY A 233 -0.92 27.50 4.08
C GLY A 233 -0.07 28.14 2.98
N SER A 234 1.00 28.86 3.33
CA SER A 234 1.93 29.45 2.35
C SER A 234 3.05 28.52 1.92
N VAL A 235 3.27 27.43 2.66
CA VAL A 235 4.32 26.43 2.37
C VAL A 235 3.72 25.30 1.53
N ALA A 236 4.45 24.87 0.51
CA ALA A 236 4.04 23.72 -0.30
C ALA A 236 3.91 22.46 0.57
N ASP A 237 2.85 21.67 0.37
CA ASP A 237 2.55 20.49 1.19
C ASP A 237 3.71 19.47 1.24
N ALA A 238 4.47 19.31 0.15
CA ALA A 238 5.67 18.45 0.14
C ALA A 238 6.77 18.96 1.07
N ALA A 239 6.91 20.27 1.22
CA ALA A 239 7.86 20.87 2.16
C ALA A 239 7.36 20.75 3.61
N LEU A 240 6.04 20.86 3.85
CA LEU A 240 5.44 20.59 5.17
C LEU A 240 5.68 19.13 5.59
N TYR A 241 5.42 18.17 4.70
CA TYR A 241 5.64 16.75 4.95
C TYR A 241 7.09 16.44 5.31
N ARG A 242 8.04 16.91 4.50
CA ARG A 242 9.48 16.71 4.75
C ARG A 242 9.97 17.40 6.02
N ARG A 243 9.43 18.59 6.33
CA ARG A 243 9.74 19.27 7.58
C ARG A 243 9.29 18.42 8.77
N ARG A 244 8.05 17.93 8.76
CA ARG A 244 7.52 17.08 9.82
C ARG A 244 8.31 15.78 9.94
N ALA A 245 8.67 15.16 8.81
CA ALA A 245 9.51 13.97 8.81
C ALA A 245 10.88 14.21 9.48
N ARG A 246 11.53 15.35 9.21
CA ARG A 246 12.78 15.75 9.88
C ARG A 246 12.60 15.96 11.37
N GLU A 247 11.50 16.60 11.80
CA GLU A 247 11.17 16.80 13.22
C GLU A 247 11.01 15.45 13.96
N LEU A 248 10.50 14.42 13.26
CA LEU A 248 10.34 13.06 13.78
C LEU A 248 11.59 12.18 13.64
N GLY A 249 12.68 12.70 13.06
CA GLY A 249 13.92 11.96 12.82
C GLY A 249 13.77 10.82 11.82
N LEU A 250 12.90 10.95 10.83
CA LEU A 250 12.87 10.06 9.66
C LEU A 250 14.00 10.44 8.68
N PRO A 251 14.57 9.47 7.94
CA PRO A 251 15.65 9.74 7.00
C PRO A 251 15.12 10.60 5.83
N THR A 252 15.77 11.74 5.60
CA THR A 252 15.48 12.64 4.47
C THR A 252 16.76 12.83 3.66
N ALA A 253 16.68 13.07 2.35
CA ALA A 253 17.85 13.18 1.46
C ALA A 253 18.98 14.10 2.00
N ASP A 254 18.63 15.18 2.73
CA ASP A 254 19.61 16.10 3.35
C ASP A 254 20.48 15.47 4.47
N GLN A 255 20.16 14.26 4.97
CA GLN A 255 20.90 13.61 6.06
C GLN A 255 22.05 12.72 5.58
N PHE A 256 22.06 12.29 4.31
CA PHE A 256 23.10 11.42 3.77
C PHE A 256 24.37 12.17 3.32
N ASP A 257 24.29 13.48 3.07
CA ASP A 257 25.45 14.28 2.67
C ASP A 257 26.37 14.67 3.84
N ALA A 258 25.90 14.60 5.09
CA ALA A 258 26.69 15.03 6.26
C ALA A 258 27.74 14.01 6.71
N ASP A 259 27.59 12.72 6.37
CA ASP A 259 28.48 11.64 6.83
C ASP A 259 29.56 11.25 5.79
N SER A 260 29.56 11.86 4.60
CA SER A 260 30.52 11.56 3.51
C SER A 260 31.73 12.49 3.45
N THR A 261 31.76 13.59 4.23
CA THR A 261 32.90 14.53 4.25
C THR A 261 33.73 14.39 5.53
N GLY A 262 34.44 13.28 5.68
CA GLY A 262 35.18 13.00 6.91
C GLY A 262 36.36 12.03 6.77
N SER A 263 37.26 12.22 5.80
CA SER A 263 38.69 11.85 5.91
C SER A 263 39.47 12.17 4.63
N SER A 264 40.07 13.35 4.56
CA SER A 264 41.33 13.54 3.82
C SER A 264 42.09 14.76 4.36
N GLU A 265 42.62 14.67 5.58
CA GLU A 265 43.68 15.58 6.02
C GLU A 265 45.03 15.11 5.51
N SER A 266 45.42 15.72 4.38
CA SER A 266 46.75 16.16 3.98
C SER A 266 47.94 15.77 4.88
N THR A 267 48.70 14.76 4.45
CA THR A 267 50.13 14.63 4.79
C THR A 267 50.94 15.57 3.87
N ARG A 268 51.60 16.56 4.47
CA ARG A 268 52.80 17.22 3.92
C ARG A 268 53.92 17.11 4.93
#